data_AF-A0A368KFJ4-F1
#
_entry.id   AF-A0A368KFJ4-F1
#
_cell.length_a   1.000
_cell.length_b   1.000
_cell.length_c   1.000
_cell.angle_alpha   90.00
_cell.angle_beta   90.00
_cell.angle_gamma   90.00
#
_symmetry.space_group_name_H-M   'P 1'
#
loop_
_entity.id
_entity.type
_entity.pdbx_description
1 polymer ?
#
loop_
_entity_poly.entity_id
_entity_poly.type
_entity_poly.pdbx_seq_one_letter_code
_entity_poly.pdbx_strand_id
1 'polypeptide(L)' 'MSEGQGSTGNVLAAICSFFIPGLGQLVQGRLLIAIVMFVLAAVLWIVLLGWLIHLWSILDAALYKPGR' A
#
# COMPACT_ATOMS: atom_id res chain seq x y z
N MET A 1 17.03 -6.11 -29.07
CA MET A 1 17.05 -4.93 -28.19
C MET A 1 17.14 -5.47 -26.78
N SER A 2 18.19 -5.16 -26.02
CA SER A 2 18.30 -5.66 -24.64
C SER A 2 17.12 -5.12 -23.83
N GLU A 3 16.14 -5.98 -23.55
CA GLU A 3 15.08 -5.77 -22.55
C GLU A 3 15.70 -5.86 -21.14
N GLY A 4 16.74 -5.05 -20.91
CA GLY A 4 17.54 -5.06 -19.70
C GLY A 4 16.83 -4.37 -18.56
N GLN A 5 17.02 -4.92 -17.36
CA GLN A 5 16.77 -4.28 -16.08
C GLN A 5 17.32 -2.85 -16.11
N GLY A 6 16.44 -1.84 -16.00
CA GLY A 6 16.79 -0.42 -16.15
C GLY A 6 16.13 0.32 -17.33
N SER A 7 15.32 -0.36 -18.16
CA SER A 7 14.45 0.30 -19.15
C SER A 7 13.51 1.32 -18.50
N THR A 8 13.21 2.43 -19.20
CA THR A 8 12.23 3.46 -18.81
C THR A 8 10.90 2.85 -18.36
N GLY A 9 10.46 1.76 -18.99
CA GLY A 9 9.24 1.03 -18.61
C GLY A 9 9.32 0.36 -17.24
N ASN A 10 10.49 -0.17 -16.85
CA ASN A 10 10.70 -0.72 -15.51
C ASN A 10 10.81 0.38 -14.44
N VAL A 11 11.44 1.51 -14.76
CA VAL A 11 11.53 2.66 -13.85
C VAL A 11 10.15 3.25 -13.57
N LEU A 12 9.34 3.45 -14.62
CA LEU A 12 7.97 3.95 -14.49
C LEU A 12 7.11 2.97 -13.68
N ALA A 13 7.24 1.66 -13.94
CA ALA A 13 6.54 0.63 -13.17
C ALA A 13 6.96 0.61 -11.68
N ALA A 14 8.23 0.84 -11.38
CA ALA A 14 8.71 0.94 -9.99
C ALA A 14 8.09 2.16 -9.28
N ILE A 15 8.06 3.32 -9.95
CA ILE A 15 7.42 4.54 -9.42
C ILE A 15 5.91 4.32 -9.23
N CYS A 16 5.21 3.71 -10.19
CA CYS A 16 3.80 3.40 -10.04
C CYS A 16 3.53 2.46 -8.85
N SER A 17 4.38 1.44 -8.66
CA SER A 17 4.25 0.50 -7.54
C SER A 17 4.59 1.09 -6.17
N PHE A 18 5.33 2.20 -6.13
CA PHE A 18 5.63 2.95 -4.90
C PHE A 18 4.38 3.62 -4.32
N PHE A 19 3.50 4.18 -5.16
CA PHE A 19 2.27 4.82 -4.71
C PHE A 19 1.18 3.83 -4.35
N ILE A 20 0.95 2.84 -5.23
CA ILE A 20 -0.03 1.79 -5.00
C ILE A 20 0.59 0.44 -5.38
N PRO A 21 0.70 -0.50 -4.43
CA PRO A 21 1.25 -1.82 -4.69
C PRO A 21 0.44 -2.52 -5.79
N GLY A 22 1.14 -3.04 -6.80
CA GLY A 22 0.55 -3.69 -7.98
C GLY A 22 0.39 -2.81 -9.22
N LEU A 23 0.43 -1.48 -9.13
CA LEU A 23 0.28 -0.61 -10.32
C LEU A 23 1.39 -0.77 -11.36
N GLY A 24 2.64 -0.95 -10.95
CA GLY A 24 3.72 -1.16 -11.93
C GLY A 24 3.55 -2.44 -12.74
N GLN A 25 2.92 -3.45 -12.14
CA GLN A 25 2.58 -4.69 -12.82
C GLN A 25 1.43 -4.47 -13.81
N LEU A 26 0.49 -3.56 -13.52
CA LEU A 26 -0.53 -3.13 -14.49
C LEU A 26 0.08 -2.37 -15.67
N VAL A 27 1.04 -1.47 -15.41
CA VAL A 27 1.74 -0.71 -16.47
C VAL A 27 2.56 -1.64 -17.39
N GLN A 28 3.04 -2.77 -16.86
CA GLN A 28 3.73 -3.81 -17.63
C GLN A 28 2.79 -4.83 -18.30
N GLY A 29 1.46 -4.68 -18.19
CA GLY A 29 0.48 -5.61 -18.76
C GLY A 29 0.30 -6.92 -17.98
N ARG A 30 0.84 -7.04 -16.76
CA ARG A 30 0.81 -8.23 -15.90
C ARG A 30 -0.34 -8.15 -14.89
N LEU A 31 -1.57 -8.19 -15.39
CA LEU A 31 -2.80 -7.94 -14.60
C LEU A 31 -3.00 -8.90 -13.42
N LEU A 32 -2.74 -10.20 -13.60
CA LEU A 32 -2.91 -11.19 -12.53
C LEU A 32 -2.01 -10.89 -11.32
N ILE A 33 -0.74 -10.54 -11.59
CA ILE A 33 0.24 -10.26 -10.53
C ILE A 33 -0.05 -8.92 -9.86
N ALA A 34 -0.52 -7.94 -10.62
CA ALA A 34 -0.97 -6.67 -10.06
C ALA A 34 -2.07 -6.84 -9.01
N ILE A 35 -3.10 -7.63 -9.34
CA ILE A 35 -4.23 -7.88 -8.43
C ILE A 35 -3.75 -8.62 -7.18
N VAL A 36 -2.92 -9.65 -7.34
CA VAL A 36 -2.36 -10.42 -6.21
C VAL A 36 -1.56 -9.51 -5.28
N MET A 37 -0.67 -8.67 -5.83
CA MET A 37 0.15 -7.72 -5.06
C MET A 37 -0.72 -6.68 -4.33
N PHE A 38 -1.74 -6.14 -4.99
CA PHE A 38 -2.66 -5.17 -4.41
C PHE A 38 -3.44 -5.77 -3.23
N VAL A 39 -4.00 -6.97 -3.41
CA VAL A 39 -4.76 -7.68 -2.36
C VAL A 39 -3.86 -8.03 -1.18
N LEU A 40 -2.66 -8.58 -1.43
CA LEU A 40 -1.69 -8.90 -0.36
C LEU A 40 -1.32 -7.66 0.46
N ALA A 41 -1.07 -6.53 -0.20
CA ALA A 41 -0.76 -5.29 0.49
C ALA A 41 -1.95 -4.76 1.31
N ALA A 42 -3.17 -4.84 0.77
CA ALA A 42 -4.38 -4.49 1.52
C ALA A 42 -4.59 -5.40 2.73
N VAL A 43 -4.35 -6.71 2.59
CA VAL A 43 -4.41 -7.68 3.70
C VAL A 43 -3.35 -7.36 4.75
N LEU A 44 -2.09 -7.13 4.35
CA LEU A 44 -1.03 -6.75 5.28
C LEU A 44 -1.33 -5.43 5.99
N TRP A 45 -1.91 -4.45 5.29
CA TRP A 45 -2.36 -3.19 5.90
C TRP A 45 -3.48 -3.41 6.93
N ILE A 46 -4.45 -4.28 6.62
CA ILE A 46 -5.54 -4.67 7.52
C ILE A 46 -5.07 -5.62 8.63
N VAL A 47 -3.95 -6.32 8.50
CA VAL A 47 -3.41 -7.20 9.56
C VAL A 47 -2.50 -6.40 10.50
N LEU A 48 -1.71 -5.47 9.96
CA LEU A 48 -0.77 -4.66 10.73
C LEU A 48 -1.42 -3.44 11.41
N LEU A 49 -2.77 -3.30 11.35
CA LEU A 49 -3.75 -2.53 12.17
C LEU A 49 -3.31 -1.33 13.04
N GLY A 50 -2.16 -0.70 12.82
CA GLY A 50 -1.68 0.41 13.66
C GLY A 50 -2.67 1.57 13.67
N TRP A 51 -3.41 1.76 12.57
CA TRP A 51 -4.49 2.73 12.46
C TRP A 51 -5.63 2.51 13.47
N LEU A 52 -5.86 1.26 13.89
CA LEU A 52 -6.90 0.91 14.86
C LEU A 52 -6.51 1.38 16.28
N ILE A 53 -5.22 1.31 16.64
CA ILE A 53 -4.70 1.92 17.87
C ILE A 53 -4.78 3.44 17.79
N HIS A 54 -4.51 4.05 16.62
CA HIS A 54 -4.69 5.49 16.45
C HIS A 54 -6.15 5.93 16.68
N LEU A 55 -7.13 5.20 16.12
CA LEU A 55 -8.55 5.46 16.37
C LEU A 55 -8.92 5.28 17.83
N TRP A 56 -8.43 4.22 18.47
CA TRP A 56 -8.66 4.01 19.89
C TRP A 56 -8.09 5.15 20.73
N SER A 57 -6.88 5.61 20.43
CA SER A 57 -6.24 6.72 21.13
C SER A 57 -7.00 8.04 20.94
N ILE A 58 -7.59 8.29 19.76
CA ILE A 58 -8.44 9.46 19.52
C ILE A 58 -9.72 9.37 20.35
N LEU A 59 -10.38 8.21 20.35
CA LEU A 59 -11.60 8.01 21.13
C LEU A 59 -11.34 8.16 22.63
N ASP A 60 -10.27 7.56 23.13
CA ASP A 60 -9.87 7.66 24.54
C ASP A 60 -9.62 9.13 24.95
N ALA A 61 -8.87 9.88 24.13
CA ALA A 61 -8.62 11.30 24.37
C ALA A 61 -9.90 12.16 24.26
N ALA A 62 -10.80 11.84 23.34
CA ALA A 62 -12.06 12.58 23.16
C ALA A 62 -13.10 12.27 24.25
N LEU A 63 -13.09 11.04 24.78
CA LEU A 63 -13.98 10.59 25.84
C LEU A 63 -13.44 10.92 27.24
N TYR A 64 -12.17 11.29 27.35
CA TYR A 64 -11.56 11.71 28.59
C TYR A 64 -12.33 12.90 29.19
N LYS A 65 -13.00 12.63 30.32
CA LYS A 65 -13.58 13.66 31.18
C LYS A 65 -12.64 13.82 32.37
N PRO A 66 -11.93 14.95 32.50
CA PRO A 66 -11.16 15.20 33.70
C PRO A 66 -12.12 15.20 34.89
N GLY A 67 -11.86 14.31 35.85
CA GLY A 67 -12.53 14.34 37.14
C GLY A 67 -12.27 15.69 37.81
N ARG A 68 -13.29 16.25 38.45
CA ARG A 68 -13.14 17.42 39.31
C ARG A 68 -12.03 17.24 40.34
#